data_AF-A0A3C0ER91-F1
#
_entry.id   AF-A0A3C0ER91-F1
#
_cell.length_a   1.000
_cell.length_b   1.000
_cell.length_c   1.000
_cell.angle_alpha   90.00
_cell.angle_beta   90.00
_cell.angle_gamma   90.00
#
_symmetry.space_group_name_H-M   'P 1'
#
loop_
_entity.id
_entity.type
_entity.pdbx_description
1 polymer ?
#
loop_
_entity_poly.entity_id
_entity_poly.type
_entity_poly.pdbx_seq_one_letter_code
_entity_poly.pdbx_strand_id
1 'polypeptide(L)'
;MRMTTMIIGLLIAGINLPVSAQEVTQEAPAATQQKIALPYPMPEFYLIQKDGVNTYIKNAFGFIDKNPNSPFVHRVAMDLYIVGTYFKNQNLINTSRSFLLNSGANQLYGSFLISTFKTPQQLHDFIMPMISSDLPSIDKAHCDRVFNLIRASIHMQGWDFLKSPSFMVKCAALVDRAAPDDIKTAFIDQMDSFLEANSTEKKIADICFKRDLSSIDKIALLDAEMPDDQTARFVKMVYMVDLDQSQLSSSRMLLVRSQQLLQQGLYDLATPVIEQLITTDNQSQYRFWLGWCQASQGQTDIAQVTLSEVPSAPWRGAAQRLERQLSNLPTNLAQHSQIFSAMIQDLAANLDGLEMTVQGTLPDDKPFDLYVGIGSNQNVYLVLKENGRVQVAYHSDKDMCEIYLEKHARKFNNQGSVPIPIFDVVQNPESGQFAFQFAISVKPYAELAPAIQKCVSTDFLTTNEGLSKLMVGMIKKGAFPATPSQSATGINLKWMSPSLTNPQFDSRTFTVDTVGKLLAVSGSNVSITRIKYGPRDQMVLSAPSMPRASYVEATEADDAFRVTAYNRILKTLMTAMK
;
A
#
# COMPACT_ATOMS: atom_id res chain seq x y z
N MET A 1 8.11 -4.70 -5.50
CA MET A 1 6.63 -4.65 -5.46
C MET A 1 6.05 -3.64 -6.46
N ARG A 2 5.96 -2.35 -6.11
CA ARG A 2 5.01 -1.39 -6.75
C ARG A 2 5.12 -1.20 -8.27
N MET A 3 6.30 -1.26 -8.90
CA MET A 3 6.39 -1.14 -10.37
C MET A 3 5.90 -2.40 -11.11
N THR A 4 5.98 -3.59 -10.48
CA THR A 4 5.32 -4.80 -11.00
C THR A 4 3.82 -4.73 -10.75
N THR A 5 3.38 -4.23 -9.60
CA THR A 5 1.95 -3.96 -9.33
C THR A 5 1.38 -2.89 -10.26
N MET A 6 2.19 -1.92 -10.70
CA MET A 6 1.86 -0.92 -11.72
C MET A 6 1.74 -1.56 -13.09
N ILE A 7 2.61 -2.49 -13.51
CA ILE A 7 2.44 -3.14 -14.83
C ILE A 7 1.33 -4.19 -14.81
N ILE A 8 1.21 -5.01 -13.76
CA ILE A 8 0.01 -5.83 -13.53
C ILE A 8 -1.23 -4.93 -13.53
N GLY A 9 -1.19 -3.77 -12.88
CA GLY A 9 -2.26 -2.77 -12.85
C GLY A 9 -2.38 -1.83 -14.05
N LEU A 10 -1.51 -1.93 -15.05
CA LEU A 10 -1.66 -1.34 -16.38
C LEU A 10 -2.36 -2.34 -17.31
N LEU A 11 -2.13 -3.63 -17.08
CA LEU A 11 -2.49 -4.73 -17.97
C LEU A 11 -3.72 -5.55 -17.49
N ILE A 12 -4.18 -5.37 -16.24
CA ILE A 12 -5.36 -6.04 -15.66
C ILE A 12 -6.60 -5.12 -15.59
N ALA A 13 -6.59 -3.99 -16.31
CA ALA A 13 -7.69 -2.98 -16.41
C ALA A 13 -7.76 -1.82 -15.20
N GLY A 14 -8.26 0.43 -15.14
CA GLY A 14 -8.29 1.73 -14.41
C GLY A 14 -9.68 2.38 -14.34
N ILE A 15 -10.04 2.91 -13.17
CA ILE A 15 -10.57 4.23 -12.86
C ILE A 15 -12.06 4.48 -13.17
N ASN A 16 -12.75 5.04 -12.19
CA ASN A 16 -14.08 5.63 -12.32
C ASN A 16 -14.20 6.82 -11.34
N LEU A 17 -14.60 8.02 -11.80
CA LEU A 17 -15.23 9.13 -11.05
C LEU A 17 -15.33 10.40 -11.94
N PRO A 18 -16.44 11.18 -11.92
CA PRO A 18 -16.60 12.37 -12.76
C PRO A 18 -16.35 13.73 -12.06
N VAL A 19 -15.76 14.62 -12.87
CA VAL A 19 -15.72 16.11 -12.90
C VAL A 19 -16.67 16.92 -11.99
N SER A 20 -16.16 18.03 -11.46
CA SER A 20 -16.94 19.26 -11.16
C SER A 20 -16.47 20.43 -12.03
N ALA A 21 -17.39 21.24 -12.55
CA ALA A 21 -17.09 22.37 -13.45
C ALA A 21 -16.79 23.69 -12.70
N GLN A 22 -16.19 24.66 -13.41
CA GLN A 22 -16.09 26.06 -12.99
C GLN A 22 -17.19 26.91 -13.66
N GLU A 23 -17.69 27.94 -12.97
CA GLU A 23 -17.97 29.25 -13.60
C GLU A 23 -17.96 30.40 -12.57
N VAL A 24 -18.14 31.65 -13.00
CA VAL A 24 -17.37 32.79 -12.48
C VAL A 24 -18.19 34.04 -12.07
N THR A 25 -17.93 34.53 -10.85
CA THR A 25 -18.22 35.88 -10.26
C THR A 25 -19.61 36.55 -10.35
N GLN A 26 -20.04 37.12 -9.21
CA GLN A 26 -20.18 38.59 -9.08
C GLN A 26 -20.12 39.04 -7.60
N GLU A 27 -19.89 40.33 -7.35
CA GLU A 27 -19.79 40.93 -6.00
C GLU A 27 -20.86 41.98 -5.73
N ALA A 28 -21.31 42.02 -4.47
CA ALA A 28 -22.08 43.10 -3.86
C ALA A 28 -21.74 43.15 -2.34
N PRO A 29 -21.84 44.31 -1.67
CA PRO A 29 -21.07 44.58 -0.45
C PRO A 29 -21.69 44.06 0.86
N ALA A 30 -20.86 44.03 1.91
CA ALA A 30 -21.19 43.48 3.22
C ALA A 30 -22.11 44.38 4.07
N ALA A 31 -22.97 43.74 4.88
CA ALA A 31 -23.71 44.38 5.97
C ALA A 31 -22.99 44.13 7.31
N THR A 32 -22.55 45.20 7.97
CA THR A 32 -21.80 45.10 9.24
C THR A 32 -22.72 44.74 10.40
N GLN A 33 -22.54 43.57 11.00
CA GLN A 33 -23.21 43.18 12.25
C GLN A 33 -22.22 43.12 13.43
N GLN A 34 -22.74 43.35 14.63
CA GLN A 34 -21.95 43.58 15.85
C GLN A 34 -21.23 42.29 16.30
N LYS A 35 -19.95 42.43 16.68
CA LYS A 35 -19.17 41.31 17.24
C LYS A 35 -19.64 40.95 18.65
N ILE A 36 -20.53 39.96 18.73
CA ILE A 36 -20.65 39.11 19.92
C ILE A 36 -19.34 38.33 20.04
N ALA A 37 -18.63 38.48 21.17
CA ALA A 37 -17.40 37.77 21.44
C ALA A 37 -17.70 36.32 21.88
N LEU A 38 -17.95 35.44 20.91
CA LEU A 38 -18.20 34.02 21.16
C LEU A 38 -16.94 33.30 21.71
N PRO A 39 -17.10 32.35 22.65
CA PRO A 39 -15.96 31.63 23.26
C PRO A 39 -15.28 30.63 22.31
N TYR A 40 -15.90 30.31 21.17
CA TYR A 40 -15.36 29.47 20.11
C TYR A 40 -16.06 29.81 18.77
N PRO A 41 -15.47 29.47 17.61
CA PRO A 41 -16.13 29.68 16.31
C PRO A 41 -17.30 28.71 16.12
N MET A 42 -18.51 29.27 16.02
CA MET A 42 -19.77 28.57 15.71
C MET A 42 -20.13 28.79 14.23
N PRO A 43 -20.43 27.75 13.43
CA PRO A 43 -20.59 27.90 11.97
C PRO A 43 -21.75 28.82 11.57
N GLU A 44 -22.83 28.88 12.35
CA GLU A 44 -24.05 29.64 12.08
C GLU A 44 -23.78 31.13 11.83
N PHE A 45 -22.79 31.71 12.52
CA PHE A 45 -22.40 33.12 12.40
C PHE A 45 -21.55 33.41 11.16
N TYR A 46 -20.99 32.38 10.52
CA TYR A 46 -20.18 32.49 9.32
C TYR A 46 -20.95 32.09 8.06
N LEU A 47 -21.73 30.99 8.09
CA LEU A 47 -22.38 30.41 6.90
C LEU A 47 -23.37 31.35 6.21
N ILE A 48 -23.84 32.39 6.90
CA ILE A 48 -24.66 33.49 6.34
C ILE A 48 -23.86 34.50 5.48
N GLN A 49 -22.53 34.40 5.46
CA GLN A 49 -21.62 35.30 4.76
C GLN A 49 -21.11 34.66 3.46
N LYS A 50 -20.87 35.47 2.42
CA LYS A 50 -20.47 35.01 1.07
C LYS A 50 -19.24 34.08 1.07
N ASP A 51 -18.19 34.45 1.81
CA ASP A 51 -16.96 33.64 2.00
C ASP A 51 -16.95 32.92 3.37
N GLY A 52 -18.16 32.70 3.93
CA GLY A 52 -18.39 32.20 5.27
C GLY A 52 -17.77 30.84 5.55
N VAL A 53 -17.95 29.89 4.64
CA VAL A 53 -17.45 28.51 4.78
C VAL A 53 -15.92 28.48 4.98
N ASN A 54 -15.18 29.17 4.11
CA ASN A 54 -13.72 29.21 4.18
C ASN A 54 -13.22 29.98 5.41
N THR A 55 -13.90 31.07 5.77
CA THR A 55 -13.58 31.88 6.95
C THR A 55 -13.82 31.09 8.24
N TYR A 56 -14.91 30.33 8.31
CA TYR A 56 -15.21 29.41 9.42
C TYR A 56 -14.13 28.34 9.55
N ILE A 57 -13.83 27.61 8.47
CA ILE A 57 -12.85 26.51 8.47
C ILE A 57 -11.48 27.01 8.97
N LYS A 58 -11.02 28.16 8.46
CA LYS A 58 -9.76 28.78 8.88
C LYS A 58 -9.75 29.16 10.36
N ASN A 59 -10.84 29.75 10.86
CA ASN A 59 -10.95 30.16 12.26
C ASN A 59 -11.14 28.97 13.21
N ALA A 60 -11.77 27.89 12.75
CA ALA A 60 -12.01 26.67 13.51
C ALA A 60 -10.72 25.85 13.72
N PHE A 61 -9.94 25.61 12.66
CA PHE A 61 -8.59 25.03 12.81
C PHE A 61 -7.70 25.94 13.67
N GLY A 62 -7.65 27.24 13.35
CA GLY A 62 -6.89 28.21 14.15
C GLY A 62 -7.37 28.41 15.60
N PHE A 63 -8.54 27.89 15.98
CA PHE A 63 -8.99 27.77 17.36
C PHE A 63 -8.47 26.49 18.01
N ILE A 64 -8.61 25.34 17.33
CA ILE A 64 -8.13 24.02 17.79
C ILE A 64 -6.61 24.08 18.05
N ASP A 65 -5.83 24.59 17.09
CA ASP A 65 -4.36 24.66 17.15
C ASP A 65 -3.86 25.52 18.34
N LYS A 66 -4.59 26.59 18.67
CA LYS A 66 -4.22 27.55 19.71
C LYS A 66 -4.76 27.20 21.09
N ASN A 67 -5.80 26.37 21.17
CA ASN A 67 -6.51 26.07 22.41
C ASN A 67 -6.73 24.56 22.60
N PRO A 68 -5.73 23.68 22.41
CA PRO A 68 -5.94 22.22 22.35
C PRO A 68 -6.56 21.61 23.62
N ASN A 69 -6.43 22.29 24.76
CA ASN A 69 -7.00 21.89 26.05
C ASN A 69 -8.38 22.53 26.35
N SER A 70 -8.99 23.27 25.41
CA SER A 70 -10.29 23.93 25.63
C SER A 70 -11.44 22.93 25.53
N PRO A 71 -12.46 23.00 26.42
CA PRO A 71 -13.60 22.08 26.42
C PRO A 71 -14.46 22.18 25.14
N PHE A 72 -14.25 23.21 24.31
CA PHE A 72 -14.95 23.39 23.04
C PHE A 72 -14.22 22.77 21.83
N VAL A 73 -13.01 22.23 21.98
CA VAL A 73 -12.21 21.67 20.88
C VAL A 73 -12.96 20.56 20.13
N HIS A 74 -13.49 19.56 20.85
CA HIS A 74 -14.28 18.49 20.22
C HIS A 74 -15.63 18.98 19.68
N ARG A 75 -16.19 20.07 20.21
CA ARG A 75 -17.38 20.70 19.63
C ARG A 75 -17.06 21.34 18.28
N VAL A 76 -16.02 22.17 18.21
CA VAL A 76 -15.57 22.83 16.97
C VAL A 76 -15.17 21.81 15.91
N ALA A 77 -14.50 20.71 16.29
CA ALA A 77 -14.19 19.63 15.36
C ALA A 77 -15.45 18.88 14.87
N MET A 78 -16.49 18.74 15.70
CA MET A 78 -17.77 18.17 15.26
C MET A 78 -18.54 19.11 14.32
N ASP A 79 -18.53 20.42 14.61
CA ASP A 79 -19.12 21.43 13.74
C ASP A 79 -18.41 21.47 12.37
N LEU A 80 -17.08 21.34 12.33
CA LEU A 80 -16.31 21.15 11.10
C LEU A 80 -16.69 19.87 10.35
N TYR A 81 -16.93 18.75 11.05
CA TYR A 81 -17.40 17.50 10.44
C TYR A 81 -18.80 17.65 9.83
N ILE A 82 -19.70 18.37 10.50
CA ILE A 82 -21.06 18.68 10.00
C ILE A 82 -20.98 19.57 8.75
N VAL A 83 -20.20 20.66 8.80
CA VAL A 83 -19.94 21.54 7.65
C VAL A 83 -19.33 20.77 6.48
N GLY A 84 -18.32 19.92 6.75
CA GLY A 84 -17.72 19.06 5.74
C GLY A 84 -18.73 18.10 5.09
N THR A 85 -19.62 17.51 5.90
CA THR A 85 -20.68 16.61 5.42
C THR A 85 -21.71 17.35 4.56
N TYR A 86 -22.17 18.53 5.00
CA TYR A 86 -23.16 19.34 4.29
C TYR A 86 -22.64 19.83 2.93
N PHE A 87 -21.42 20.36 2.88
CA PHE A 87 -20.78 20.83 1.65
C PHE A 87 -20.03 19.73 0.88
N LYS A 88 -20.17 18.45 1.28
CA LYS A 88 -19.51 17.27 0.65
C LYS A 88 -17.97 17.38 0.54
N ASN A 89 -17.33 18.15 1.41
CA ASN A 89 -15.89 18.33 1.45
C ASN A 89 -15.23 17.13 2.14
N GLN A 90 -14.88 16.10 1.36
CA GLN A 90 -14.35 14.84 1.87
C GLN A 90 -13.04 15.01 2.66
N ASN A 91 -12.19 15.99 2.32
CA ASN A 91 -10.98 16.27 3.09
C ASN A 91 -11.34 16.74 4.51
N LEU A 92 -12.25 17.72 4.63
CA LEU A 92 -12.71 18.23 5.92
C LEU A 92 -13.42 17.15 6.76
N ILE A 93 -14.25 16.30 6.12
CA ILE A 93 -14.87 15.13 6.75
C ILE A 93 -13.79 14.21 7.34
N ASN A 94 -12.76 13.86 6.56
CA ASN A 94 -11.68 12.97 6.96
C ASN A 94 -10.84 13.57 8.08
N THR A 95 -10.37 14.83 7.95
CA THR A 95 -9.57 15.50 8.97
C THR A 95 -10.32 15.61 10.30
N SER A 96 -11.59 16.05 10.27
CA SER A 96 -12.38 16.25 11.48
C SER A 96 -12.75 14.93 12.16
N ARG A 97 -13.10 13.89 11.40
CA ARG A 97 -13.34 12.53 11.91
C ARG A 97 -12.08 11.96 12.57
N SER A 98 -10.93 12.05 11.90
CA SER A 98 -9.65 11.58 12.42
C SER A 98 -9.24 12.34 13.69
N PHE A 99 -9.44 13.66 13.72
CA PHE A 99 -9.18 14.46 14.92
C PHE A 99 -10.04 14.02 16.10
N LEU A 100 -11.36 13.87 15.91
CA LEU A 100 -12.30 13.50 16.97
C LEU A 100 -12.04 12.11 17.54
N LEU A 101 -11.76 11.14 16.68
CA LEU A 101 -11.51 9.76 17.10
C LEU A 101 -10.13 9.61 17.77
N ASN A 102 -9.11 10.36 17.32
CA ASN A 102 -7.79 10.34 17.95
C ASN A 102 -7.69 11.15 19.24
N SER A 103 -8.42 12.27 19.37
CA SER A 103 -8.34 13.17 20.54
C SER A 103 -9.46 12.98 21.56
N GLY A 104 -10.48 12.16 21.26
CA GLY A 104 -11.71 12.13 22.05
C GLY A 104 -12.66 10.96 21.79
N ALA A 105 -12.15 9.75 21.49
CA ALA A 105 -13.00 8.56 21.30
C ALA A 105 -14.02 8.31 22.45
N ASN A 106 -13.58 8.53 23.70
CA ASN A 106 -14.41 8.41 24.91
C ASN A 106 -15.23 9.68 25.25
N GLN A 107 -15.15 10.73 24.43
CA GLN A 107 -15.95 11.95 24.56
C GLN A 107 -17.21 11.84 23.69
N LEU A 108 -18.28 12.55 24.08
CA LEU A 108 -19.60 12.50 23.43
C LEU A 108 -19.55 12.52 21.90
N TYR A 109 -18.76 13.42 21.31
CA TYR A 109 -18.63 13.57 19.86
C TYR A 109 -17.83 12.45 19.18
N GLY A 110 -16.80 11.92 19.85
CA GLY A 110 -16.04 10.76 19.35
C GLY A 110 -16.87 9.48 19.42
N SER A 111 -17.54 9.24 20.55
CA SER A 111 -18.44 8.10 20.73
C SER A 111 -19.64 8.17 19.77
N PHE A 112 -20.22 9.36 19.55
CA PHE A 112 -21.21 9.56 18.50
C PHE A 112 -20.68 9.13 17.12
N LEU A 113 -19.46 9.55 16.73
CA LEU A 113 -18.88 9.10 15.47
C LEU A 113 -18.67 7.59 15.41
N ILE A 114 -18.25 6.93 16.49
CA ILE A 114 -18.13 5.46 16.57
C ILE A 114 -19.49 4.77 16.34
N SER A 115 -20.60 5.35 16.81
CA SER A 115 -21.95 4.84 16.47
C SER A 115 -22.40 5.07 15.02
N THR A 116 -21.72 5.94 14.25
CA THR A 116 -22.07 6.15 12.82
C THR A 116 -21.52 5.07 11.88
N PHE A 117 -20.59 4.22 12.34
CA PHE A 117 -20.12 3.06 11.59
C PHE A 117 -21.20 1.98 11.58
N LYS A 118 -21.65 1.56 10.39
CA LYS A 118 -22.82 0.66 10.23
C LYS A 118 -22.49 -0.81 10.51
N THR A 119 -21.21 -1.18 10.49
CA THR A 119 -20.72 -2.52 10.81
C THR A 119 -19.38 -2.43 11.53
N PRO A 120 -19.01 -3.44 12.34
CA PRO A 120 -17.69 -3.53 12.95
C PRO A 120 -16.54 -3.49 11.90
N GLN A 121 -16.77 -4.05 10.71
CA GLN A 121 -15.79 -4.02 9.60
C GLN A 121 -15.47 -2.59 9.13
N GLN A 122 -16.46 -1.70 9.04
CA GLN A 122 -16.21 -0.30 8.62
C GLN A 122 -15.34 0.45 9.64
N LEU A 123 -15.44 0.09 10.93
CA LEU A 123 -14.60 0.66 11.99
C LEU A 123 -13.21 0.02 12.02
N HIS A 124 -13.11 -1.30 11.79
CA HIS A 124 -11.84 -2.00 11.55
C HIS A 124 -11.08 -1.33 10.41
N ASP A 125 -11.70 -1.13 9.25
CA ASP A 125 -11.05 -0.58 8.06
C ASP A 125 -10.62 0.90 8.23
N PHE A 126 -11.21 1.61 9.19
CA PHE A 126 -10.80 2.97 9.58
C PHE A 126 -9.63 2.99 10.58
N ILE A 127 -9.55 2.02 11.50
CA ILE A 127 -8.52 1.96 12.56
C ILE A 127 -7.28 1.14 12.11
N MET A 128 -7.46 0.15 11.25
CA MET A 128 -6.39 -0.71 10.71
C MET A 128 -5.25 0.07 10.04
N PRO A 129 -5.48 1.18 9.30
CA PRO A 129 -4.41 2.05 8.81
C PRO A 129 -3.60 2.73 9.91
N MET A 130 -4.20 3.02 11.07
CA MET A 130 -3.49 3.61 12.22
C MET A 130 -2.56 2.59 12.86
N ILE A 131 -3.04 1.36 13.10
CA ILE A 131 -2.26 0.28 13.74
C ILE A 131 -1.51 -0.64 12.75
N SER A 132 -1.50 -0.25 11.48
CA SER A 132 -0.62 -0.79 10.43
C SER A 132 0.20 0.30 9.77
N SER A 133 0.34 1.45 10.45
CA SER A 133 1.22 2.51 10.00
C SER A 133 2.68 2.10 10.25
N ASP A 134 3.45 1.99 9.17
CA ASP A 134 4.91 1.80 9.16
C ASP A 134 5.64 3.09 9.60
N LEU A 135 5.17 3.73 10.68
CA LEU A 135 5.60 5.05 11.10
C LEU A 135 6.70 4.98 12.16
N PRO A 136 7.81 5.71 11.99
CA PRO A 136 8.85 5.84 13.02
C PRO A 136 8.39 6.69 14.23
N SER A 137 7.17 7.25 14.16
CA SER A 137 6.59 8.19 15.11
C SER A 137 5.51 7.56 16.01
N ILE A 138 5.61 6.26 16.31
CA ILE A 138 4.82 5.67 17.40
C ILE A 138 5.43 6.12 18.73
N ASP A 139 4.75 7.04 19.41
CA ASP A 139 5.13 7.56 20.72
C ASP A 139 4.14 7.13 21.82
N LYS A 140 4.45 7.45 23.08
CA LYS A 140 3.61 7.15 24.25
C LYS A 140 2.18 7.64 24.02
N ALA A 141 2.04 8.89 23.58
CA ALA A 141 0.75 9.52 23.35
C ALA A 141 -0.02 8.90 22.16
N HIS A 142 0.65 8.37 21.14
CA HIS A 142 0.04 7.64 20.04
C HIS A 142 -0.55 6.32 20.53
N CYS A 143 0.24 5.51 21.24
CA CYS A 143 -0.23 4.26 21.82
C CYS A 143 -1.45 4.51 22.74
N ASP A 144 -1.39 5.54 23.57
CA ASP A 144 -2.46 5.85 24.53
C ASP A 144 -3.73 6.39 23.83
N ARG A 145 -3.60 7.22 22.78
CA ARG A 145 -4.74 7.65 21.94
C ARG A 145 -5.43 6.45 21.27
N VAL A 146 -4.65 5.57 20.64
CA VAL A 146 -5.16 4.41 19.91
C VAL A 146 -5.77 3.38 20.86
N PHE A 147 -5.16 3.11 22.02
CA PHE A 147 -5.74 2.26 23.06
C PHE A 147 -7.12 2.77 23.51
N ASN A 148 -7.26 4.08 23.74
CA ASN A 148 -8.55 4.68 24.09
C ASN A 148 -9.60 4.52 22.96
N LEU A 149 -9.19 4.65 21.70
CA LEU A 149 -10.06 4.41 20.54
C LEU A 149 -10.47 2.94 20.41
N ILE A 150 -9.56 1.99 20.64
CA ILE A 150 -9.86 0.54 20.69
C ILE A 150 -10.88 0.24 21.81
N ARG A 151 -10.65 0.77 23.02
CA ARG A 151 -11.56 0.58 24.17
C ARG A 151 -12.98 1.10 23.87
N ALA A 152 -13.08 2.30 23.29
CA ALA A 152 -14.37 2.85 22.86
C ALA A 152 -15.04 1.99 21.77
N SER A 153 -14.25 1.50 20.81
CA SER A 153 -14.73 0.65 19.71
C SER A 153 -15.32 -0.67 20.22
N ILE A 154 -14.64 -1.37 21.13
CA ILE A 154 -15.12 -2.62 21.75
C ILE A 154 -16.43 -2.37 22.52
N HIS A 155 -16.52 -1.29 23.28
CA HIS A 155 -17.73 -0.94 24.04
C HIS A 155 -18.95 -0.65 23.14
N MET A 156 -18.74 -0.17 21.90
CA MET A 156 -19.82 0.31 21.03
C MET A 156 -20.17 -0.63 19.87
N GLN A 157 -19.22 -1.45 19.39
CA GLN A 157 -19.41 -2.38 18.26
C GLN A 157 -19.15 -3.84 18.65
N GLY A 158 -18.82 -4.11 19.92
CA GLY A 158 -18.50 -5.44 20.44
C GLY A 158 -17.14 -5.97 19.99
N TRP A 159 -16.84 -7.21 20.38
CA TRP A 159 -15.56 -7.87 20.09
C TRP A 159 -15.42 -8.31 18.62
N ASP A 160 -16.52 -8.42 17.84
CA ASP A 160 -16.47 -8.73 16.40
C ASP A 160 -15.67 -7.70 15.57
N PHE A 161 -15.48 -6.47 16.08
CA PHE A 161 -14.57 -5.47 15.51
C PHE A 161 -13.11 -5.95 15.45
N LEU A 162 -12.71 -6.85 16.36
CA LEU A 162 -11.35 -7.38 16.45
C LEU A 162 -11.12 -8.66 15.64
N LYS A 163 -12.13 -9.19 14.92
CA LYS A 163 -12.15 -10.53 14.30
C LYS A 163 -11.02 -10.86 13.29
N SER A 164 -10.23 -9.88 12.88
CA SER A 164 -9.02 -10.06 12.09
C SER A 164 -7.83 -10.43 13.01
N PRO A 165 -7.22 -11.63 12.91
CA PRO A 165 -6.20 -12.09 13.85
C PRO A 165 -5.02 -11.13 14.04
N SER A 166 -4.42 -10.65 12.94
CA SER A 166 -3.32 -9.66 13.01
C SER A 166 -3.74 -8.36 13.70
N PHE A 167 -4.96 -7.88 13.42
CA PHE A 167 -5.53 -6.68 14.06
C PHE A 167 -5.76 -6.88 15.56
N MET A 168 -6.29 -8.04 15.96
CA MET A 168 -6.46 -8.42 17.37
C MET A 168 -5.14 -8.40 18.13
N VAL A 169 -4.07 -8.95 17.57
CA VAL A 169 -2.75 -9.00 18.21
C VAL A 169 -2.07 -7.63 18.28
N LYS A 170 -2.28 -6.77 17.26
CA LYS A 170 -1.84 -5.36 17.30
C LYS A 170 -2.57 -4.58 18.41
N CYS A 171 -3.87 -4.80 18.56
CA CYS A 171 -4.66 -4.26 19.67
C CYS A 171 -4.22 -4.83 21.03
N ALA A 172 -3.92 -6.12 21.11
CA ALA A 172 -3.45 -6.80 22.33
C ALA A 172 -2.17 -6.16 22.90
N ALA A 173 -1.18 -5.86 22.05
CA ALA A 173 0.04 -5.20 22.48
C ALA A 173 -0.21 -3.80 23.08
N LEU A 174 -1.13 -3.03 22.47
CA LEU A 174 -1.54 -1.71 22.99
C LEU A 174 -2.29 -1.84 24.33
N VAL A 175 -3.07 -2.91 24.52
CA VAL A 175 -3.79 -3.21 25.76
C VAL A 175 -2.82 -3.67 26.87
N ASP A 176 -1.86 -4.56 26.59
CA ASP A 176 -0.83 -4.94 27.56
C ASP A 176 0.03 -3.72 27.98
N ARG A 177 0.28 -2.79 27.05
CA ARG A 177 1.07 -1.59 27.33
C ARG A 177 0.36 -0.57 28.23
N ALA A 178 -0.94 -0.35 28.00
CA ALA A 178 -1.65 0.84 28.52
C ALA A 178 -2.92 0.55 29.35
N ALA A 179 -3.42 -0.68 29.39
CA ALA A 179 -4.62 -1.03 30.15
C ALA A 179 -4.31 -1.49 31.60
N PRO A 180 -5.26 -1.35 32.54
CA PRO A 180 -5.17 -2.03 33.83
C PRO A 180 -5.44 -3.54 33.67
N ASP A 181 -5.02 -4.33 34.67
CA ASP A 181 -4.95 -5.79 34.57
C ASP A 181 -6.30 -6.50 34.42
N ASP A 182 -7.41 -5.86 34.79
CA ASP A 182 -8.78 -6.35 34.56
C ASP A 182 -9.11 -6.37 33.06
N ILE A 183 -8.85 -5.26 32.36
CA ILE A 183 -9.04 -5.13 30.92
C ILE A 183 -8.06 -6.06 30.17
N LYS A 184 -6.81 -6.19 30.65
CA LYS A 184 -5.85 -7.15 30.06
C LYS A 184 -6.37 -8.58 30.11
N THR A 185 -6.87 -9.00 31.27
CA THR A 185 -7.37 -10.37 31.49
C THR A 185 -8.58 -10.65 30.59
N ALA A 186 -9.56 -9.74 30.56
CA ALA A 186 -10.71 -9.87 29.65
C ALA A 186 -10.33 -9.88 28.16
N PHE A 187 -9.27 -9.17 27.76
CA PHE A 187 -8.76 -9.20 26.39
C PHE A 187 -8.09 -10.54 26.06
N ILE A 188 -7.31 -11.12 26.98
CA ILE A 188 -6.70 -12.45 26.82
C ILE A 188 -7.80 -13.52 26.64
N ASP A 189 -8.79 -13.55 27.54
CA ASP A 189 -9.87 -14.55 27.51
C ASP A 189 -10.64 -14.51 26.19
N GLN A 190 -10.93 -13.31 25.67
CA GLN A 190 -11.60 -13.18 24.37
C GLN A 190 -10.67 -13.55 23.21
N MET A 191 -9.40 -13.14 23.25
CA MET A 191 -8.44 -13.42 22.18
C MET A 191 -8.20 -14.92 21.99
N ASP A 192 -8.12 -15.69 23.07
CA ASP A 192 -7.95 -17.15 23.02
C ASP A 192 -9.18 -17.89 22.48
N SER A 193 -10.35 -17.23 22.42
CA SER A 193 -11.53 -17.75 21.70
C SER A 193 -11.53 -17.47 20.18
N PHE A 194 -10.66 -16.58 19.70
CA PHE A 194 -10.60 -16.14 18.29
C PHE A 194 -9.34 -16.61 17.55
N LEU A 195 -8.21 -16.81 18.24
CA LEU A 195 -6.95 -17.21 17.61
C LEU A 195 -6.81 -18.74 17.56
N GLU A 196 -6.50 -19.28 16.36
CA GLU A 196 -6.18 -20.71 16.22
C GLU A 196 -4.88 -21.05 16.95
N ALA A 197 -4.89 -22.12 17.76
CA ALA A 197 -3.82 -22.47 18.72
C ALA A 197 -2.41 -22.63 18.11
N ASN A 198 -2.28 -22.88 16.80
CA ASN A 198 -1.00 -23.03 16.10
C ASN A 198 -0.66 -21.86 15.16
N SER A 199 -1.50 -20.82 15.10
CA SER A 199 -1.30 -19.64 14.23
C SER A 199 -0.05 -18.83 14.64
N THR A 200 0.52 -18.09 13.67
CA THR A 200 1.61 -17.13 13.95
C THR A 200 1.12 -16.06 14.92
N GLU A 201 -0.11 -15.58 14.72
CA GLU A 201 -0.77 -14.60 15.58
C GLU A 201 -0.90 -15.06 17.03
N LYS A 202 -1.27 -16.33 17.29
CA LYS A 202 -1.30 -16.89 18.66
C LYS A 202 0.09 -16.89 19.30
N LYS A 203 1.14 -17.26 18.57
CA LYS A 203 2.52 -17.22 19.08
C LYS A 203 2.97 -15.81 19.46
N ILE A 204 2.64 -14.80 18.64
CA ILE A 204 2.93 -13.40 18.93
C ILE A 204 2.15 -12.95 20.18
N ALA A 205 0.86 -13.28 20.26
CA ALA A 205 0.02 -12.98 21.41
C ALA A 205 0.52 -13.61 22.72
N ASP A 206 0.99 -14.86 22.67
CA ASP A 206 1.57 -15.56 23.82
C ASP A 206 2.89 -14.92 24.27
N ILE A 207 3.61 -14.22 23.39
CA ILE A 207 4.76 -13.40 23.79
C ILE A 207 4.30 -12.04 24.36
N CYS A 208 3.25 -11.43 23.81
CA CYS A 208 2.67 -10.19 24.35
C CYS A 208 2.23 -10.35 25.81
N PHE A 209 1.54 -11.43 26.16
CA PHE A 209 0.92 -11.57 27.50
C PHE A 209 1.73 -12.39 28.52
N LYS A 210 2.94 -12.85 28.18
CA LYS A 210 3.91 -13.38 29.16
C LYS A 210 4.26 -12.28 30.17
N ARG A 211 3.80 -12.47 31.42
CA ARG A 211 3.96 -11.51 32.54
C ARG A 211 5.35 -11.54 33.17
N ASP A 212 6.13 -12.59 32.86
CA ASP A 212 7.50 -12.85 33.30
C ASP A 212 8.57 -12.17 32.40
N LEU A 213 8.21 -11.77 31.18
CA LEU A 213 9.11 -11.11 30.24
C LEU A 213 9.02 -9.58 30.35
N SER A 214 10.17 -8.90 30.40
CA SER A 214 10.22 -7.44 30.28
C SER A 214 9.98 -6.99 28.83
N SER A 215 9.72 -5.70 28.59
CA SER A 215 9.53 -5.16 27.24
C SER A 215 10.70 -5.49 26.30
N ILE A 216 11.95 -5.39 26.78
CA ILE A 216 13.13 -5.73 25.99
C ILE A 216 13.23 -7.23 25.69
N ASP A 217 12.77 -8.10 26.60
CA ASP A 217 12.72 -9.55 26.38
C ASP A 217 11.61 -9.96 25.40
N LYS A 218 10.45 -9.30 25.46
CA LYS A 218 9.36 -9.48 24.47
C LYS A 218 9.83 -9.10 23.07
N ILE A 219 10.46 -7.93 22.92
CA ILE A 219 11.06 -7.49 21.64
C ILE A 219 12.11 -8.49 21.17
N ALA A 220 13.01 -8.89 22.06
CA ALA A 220 14.08 -9.85 21.80
C ALA A 220 13.58 -11.19 21.27
N LEU A 221 12.48 -11.72 21.83
CA LEU A 221 11.90 -13.00 21.46
C LEU A 221 11.11 -12.92 20.14
N LEU A 222 10.31 -11.86 19.97
CA LEU A 222 9.61 -11.56 18.70
C LEU A 222 10.58 -11.37 17.54
N ASP A 223 11.76 -10.81 17.78
CA ASP A 223 12.78 -10.63 16.75
C ASP A 223 13.50 -11.93 16.38
N ALA A 224 13.75 -12.81 17.36
CA ALA A 224 14.39 -14.10 17.14
C ALA A 224 13.47 -15.13 16.46
N GLU A 225 12.20 -15.19 16.85
CA GLU A 225 11.24 -16.16 16.29
C GLU A 225 10.53 -15.67 15.02
N MET A 226 10.22 -14.36 14.94
CA MET A 226 9.34 -13.78 13.92
C MET A 226 9.89 -12.43 13.36
N PRO A 227 11.14 -12.40 12.85
CA PRO A 227 11.81 -11.16 12.42
C PRO A 227 11.05 -10.42 11.31
N ASP A 228 10.55 -11.16 10.31
CA ASP A 228 9.93 -10.63 9.10
C ASP A 228 8.39 -10.54 9.16
N ASP A 229 7.73 -10.94 10.25
CA ASP A 229 6.26 -10.86 10.32
C ASP A 229 5.74 -9.41 10.53
N GLN A 230 4.67 -9.03 9.83
CA GLN A 230 4.12 -7.66 9.87
C GLN A 230 3.38 -7.34 11.18
N THR A 231 2.84 -8.35 11.86
CA THR A 231 2.20 -8.21 13.17
C THR A 231 3.28 -8.07 14.25
N ALA A 232 4.28 -8.96 14.25
CA ALA A 232 5.41 -8.93 15.18
C ALA A 232 6.22 -7.63 15.08
N ARG A 233 6.42 -7.08 13.88
CA ARG A 233 7.04 -5.74 13.68
C ARG A 233 6.31 -4.64 14.45
N PHE A 234 4.99 -4.53 14.31
CA PHE A 234 4.21 -3.51 15.01
C PHE A 234 4.25 -3.72 16.53
N VAL A 235 4.12 -4.97 16.99
CA VAL A 235 4.21 -5.32 18.42
C VAL A 235 5.59 -4.94 19.00
N LYS A 236 6.69 -5.22 18.28
CA LYS A 236 8.04 -4.76 18.67
C LYS A 236 8.06 -3.24 18.84
N MET A 237 7.53 -2.47 17.87
CA MET A 237 7.48 -1.01 17.94
C MET A 237 6.68 -0.51 19.17
N VAL A 238 5.54 -1.13 19.50
CA VAL A 238 4.73 -0.76 20.68
C VAL A 238 5.51 -0.94 21.98
N TYR A 239 6.23 -2.05 22.16
CA TYR A 239 7.05 -2.28 23.36
C TYR A 239 8.30 -1.40 23.42
N MET A 240 8.82 -0.95 22.27
CA MET A 240 9.98 -0.06 22.20
C MET A 240 9.70 1.35 22.74
N VAL A 241 8.42 1.74 22.86
CA VAL A 241 7.99 3.06 23.39
C VAL A 241 8.28 3.22 24.90
N ASP A 242 8.29 2.12 25.66
CA ASP A 242 8.55 2.15 27.11
C ASP A 242 9.99 1.75 27.47
N LEU A 243 10.89 1.64 26.48
CA LEU A 243 12.32 1.45 26.73
C LEU A 243 13.01 2.78 27.06
N ASP A 244 13.92 2.75 28.03
CA ASP A 244 14.77 3.90 28.35
C ASP A 244 15.93 4.07 27.35
N GLN A 245 16.64 5.21 27.42
CA GLN A 245 17.73 5.53 26.49
C GLN A 245 18.96 4.61 26.62
N SER A 246 19.18 3.96 27.77
CA SER A 246 20.24 2.95 27.93
C SER A 246 19.85 1.64 27.25
N GLN A 247 18.58 1.22 27.39
CA GLN A 247 18.02 0.05 26.72
C GLN A 247 18.01 0.24 25.19
N LEU A 248 17.54 1.40 24.71
CA LEU A 248 17.50 1.78 23.28
C LEU A 248 18.89 1.93 22.63
N SER A 249 19.93 2.12 23.45
CA SER A 249 21.35 2.20 23.04
C SER A 249 22.09 0.86 23.13
N SER A 250 21.45 -0.20 23.62
CA SER A 250 22.05 -1.54 23.61
C SER A 250 22.20 -2.07 22.17
N SER A 251 23.27 -2.82 21.88
CA SER A 251 23.56 -3.33 20.53
C SER A 251 22.40 -4.12 19.93
N ARG A 252 21.64 -4.85 20.76
CA ARG A 252 20.45 -5.59 20.33
C ARG A 252 19.31 -4.66 19.91
N MET A 253 19.03 -3.59 20.66
CA MET A 253 17.98 -2.64 20.27
C MET A 253 18.41 -1.77 19.08
N LEU A 254 19.70 -1.44 18.95
CA LEU A 254 20.24 -0.79 17.76
C LEU A 254 20.10 -1.67 16.50
N LEU A 255 20.32 -2.99 16.62
CA LEU A 255 20.08 -3.97 15.55
C LEU A 255 18.60 -4.00 15.13
N VAL A 256 17.67 -4.22 16.08
CA VAL A 256 16.22 -4.27 15.81
C VAL A 256 15.72 -2.97 15.17
N ARG A 257 16.14 -1.82 15.70
CA ARG A 257 15.80 -0.49 15.15
C ARG A 257 16.33 -0.32 13.73
N SER A 258 17.58 -0.72 13.47
CA SER A 258 18.18 -0.66 12.13
C SER A 258 17.36 -1.49 11.13
N GLN A 259 17.02 -2.72 11.50
CA GLN A 259 16.24 -3.64 10.67
C GLN A 259 14.84 -3.08 10.35
N GLN A 260 14.11 -2.57 11.35
CA GLN A 260 12.79 -1.96 11.14
C GLN A 260 12.86 -0.74 10.20
N LEU A 261 13.78 0.20 10.45
CA LEU A 261 13.90 1.42 9.66
C LEU A 261 14.34 1.13 8.21
N LEU A 262 15.20 0.12 8.00
CA LEU A 262 15.56 -0.41 6.68
C LEU A 262 14.36 -1.05 5.95
N GLN A 263 13.56 -1.88 6.63
CA GLN A 263 12.36 -2.50 6.06
C GLN A 263 11.31 -1.45 5.64
N GLN A 264 11.19 -0.34 6.38
CA GLN A 264 10.27 0.77 6.07
C GLN A 264 10.83 1.70 4.99
N GLY A 265 12.15 1.63 4.71
CA GLY A 265 12.86 2.50 3.79
C GLY A 265 12.97 3.93 4.31
N LEU A 266 13.37 4.05 5.58
CA LEU A 266 13.59 5.29 6.35
C LEU A 266 15.10 5.45 6.59
N TYR A 267 15.84 5.55 5.49
CA TYR A 267 17.30 5.46 5.46
C TYR A 267 18.01 6.62 6.20
N ASP A 268 17.38 7.78 6.22
CA ASP A 268 17.76 8.97 6.99
C ASP A 268 17.75 8.68 8.50
N LEU A 269 16.67 8.07 9.00
CA LEU A 269 16.55 7.67 10.42
C LEU A 269 17.41 6.44 10.76
N ALA A 270 17.59 5.52 9.81
CA ALA A 270 18.40 4.32 9.99
C ALA A 270 19.90 4.63 10.12
N THR A 271 20.42 5.62 9.37
CA THR A 271 21.84 5.98 9.30
C THR A 271 22.50 6.15 10.68
N PRO A 272 22.07 7.07 11.57
CA PRO A 272 22.72 7.27 12.86
C PRO A 272 22.59 6.06 13.81
N VAL A 273 21.53 5.27 13.67
CA VAL A 273 21.34 4.03 14.46
C VAL A 273 22.36 2.96 14.04
N ILE A 274 22.61 2.84 12.73
CA ILE A 274 23.59 1.90 12.17
C ILE A 274 25.02 2.37 12.48
N GLU A 275 25.30 3.67 12.50
CA GLU A 275 26.61 4.21 12.90
C GLU A 275 26.91 3.93 14.39
N GLN A 276 25.92 4.09 15.28
CA GLN A 276 26.03 3.69 16.69
C GLN A 276 26.21 2.17 16.83
N LEU A 277 25.50 1.37 16.01
CA LEU A 277 25.65 -0.09 15.98
C LEU A 277 27.06 -0.51 15.56
N ILE A 278 27.60 0.03 14.46
CA ILE A 278 28.97 -0.24 13.97
C ILE A 278 30.04 0.14 15.00
N THR A 279 29.82 1.22 15.76
CA THR A 279 30.69 1.65 16.86
C THR A 279 30.71 0.64 18.01
N THR A 280 29.62 -0.13 18.18
CA THR A 280 29.46 -1.11 19.26
C THR A 280 29.86 -2.53 18.84
N ASP A 281 29.60 -2.90 17.57
CA ASP A 281 29.93 -4.18 16.95
C ASP A 281 30.15 -3.99 15.43
N ASN A 282 31.37 -4.18 14.96
CA ASN A 282 31.82 -3.76 13.62
C ASN A 282 31.59 -4.83 12.53
N GLN A 283 30.35 -5.33 12.37
CA GLN A 283 30.05 -6.38 11.40
C GLN A 283 29.97 -5.90 9.94
N SER A 284 30.40 -6.76 9.01
CA SER A 284 30.30 -6.55 7.55
C SER A 284 28.86 -6.28 7.06
N GLN A 285 27.85 -6.83 7.74
CA GLN A 285 26.44 -6.58 7.45
C GLN A 285 26.05 -5.13 7.71
N TYR A 286 26.47 -4.57 8.85
CA TYR A 286 26.06 -3.23 9.28
C TYR A 286 26.75 -2.15 8.42
N ARG A 287 28.02 -2.33 8.04
CA ARG A 287 28.68 -1.44 7.05
C ARG A 287 28.00 -1.49 5.68
N PHE A 288 27.57 -2.68 5.23
CA PHE A 288 26.80 -2.80 3.99
C PHE A 288 25.44 -2.08 4.07
N TRP A 289 24.73 -2.21 5.20
CA TRP A 289 23.49 -1.45 5.45
C TRP A 289 23.73 0.06 5.50
N LEU A 290 24.82 0.55 6.11
CA LEU A 290 25.15 1.97 6.14
C LEU A 290 25.38 2.53 4.72
N GLY A 291 26.17 1.83 3.91
CA GLY A 291 26.39 2.19 2.50
C GLY A 291 25.09 2.15 1.68
N TRP A 292 24.18 1.21 1.97
CA TRP A 292 22.85 1.17 1.38
C TRP A 292 21.97 2.36 1.80
N CYS A 293 22.00 2.77 3.07
CA CYS A 293 21.30 3.96 3.57
C CYS A 293 21.80 5.23 2.88
N GLN A 294 23.11 5.44 2.83
CA GLN A 294 23.76 6.59 2.20
C GLN A 294 23.42 6.66 0.69
N ALA A 295 23.52 5.53 -0.01
CA ALA A 295 23.15 5.43 -1.43
C ALA A 295 21.68 5.78 -1.68
N SER A 296 20.77 5.32 -0.81
CA SER A 296 19.32 5.60 -0.91
C SER A 296 18.97 7.06 -0.60
N GLN A 297 19.83 7.76 0.15
CA GLN A 297 19.78 9.21 0.37
C GLN A 297 20.45 10.03 -0.76
N GLY A 298 21.04 9.36 -1.77
CA GLY A 298 21.76 10.00 -2.87
C GLY A 298 23.21 10.40 -2.54
N GLN A 299 23.72 10.05 -1.36
CA GLN A 299 25.10 10.31 -0.91
C GLN A 299 26.09 9.33 -1.58
N THR A 300 26.12 9.35 -2.91
CA THR A 300 26.65 8.29 -3.77
C THR A 300 28.16 8.05 -3.58
N ASP A 301 28.93 9.09 -3.28
CA ASP A 301 30.38 9.00 -3.08
C ASP A 301 30.71 8.45 -1.68
N ILE A 302 30.02 8.92 -0.64
CA ILE A 302 30.14 8.42 0.74
C ILE A 302 29.77 6.93 0.77
N ALA A 303 28.67 6.56 0.12
CA ALA A 303 28.23 5.18 -0.02
C ALA A 303 29.27 4.28 -0.69
N GLN A 304 29.95 4.75 -1.75
CA GLN A 304 31.03 3.98 -2.40
C GLN A 304 32.21 3.76 -1.44
N VAL A 305 32.63 4.77 -0.68
CA VAL A 305 33.67 4.62 0.35
C VAL A 305 33.26 3.59 1.40
N THR A 306 32.09 3.75 2.03
CA THR A 306 31.60 2.82 3.06
C THR A 306 31.39 1.38 2.55
N LEU A 307 30.97 1.19 1.30
CA LEU A 307 30.84 -0.13 0.68
C LEU A 307 32.22 -0.76 0.38
N SER A 308 33.22 0.05 0.03
CA SER A 308 34.59 -0.43 -0.20
C SER A 308 35.23 -1.00 1.09
N GLU A 309 34.88 -0.42 2.25
CA GLU A 309 35.38 -0.80 3.58
C GLU A 309 34.75 -2.06 4.19
N VAL A 310 33.68 -2.63 3.60
CA VAL A 310 33.03 -3.85 4.11
C VAL A 310 34.07 -4.98 4.19
N PRO A 311 34.51 -5.46 5.37
CA PRO A 311 35.83 -6.10 5.48
C PRO A 311 35.87 -7.56 5.04
N SER A 312 34.74 -8.27 5.00
CA SER A 312 34.74 -9.73 4.82
C SER A 312 33.52 -10.32 4.11
N ALA A 313 33.63 -11.61 3.79
CA ALA A 313 32.51 -12.45 3.42
C ALA A 313 31.50 -12.58 4.60
N PRO A 314 30.20 -12.81 4.31
CA PRO A 314 29.64 -13.00 2.97
C PRO A 314 29.21 -11.68 2.30
N TRP A 315 29.18 -10.56 3.02
CA TRP A 315 28.63 -9.29 2.53
C TRP A 315 29.53 -8.51 1.55
N ARG A 316 30.87 -8.71 1.52
CA ARG A 316 31.76 -8.00 0.55
C ARG A 316 31.30 -8.17 -0.90
N GLY A 317 30.85 -9.36 -1.31
CA GLY A 317 30.39 -9.61 -2.69
C GLY A 317 29.12 -8.83 -3.04
N ALA A 318 28.24 -8.60 -2.06
CA ALA A 318 27.08 -7.73 -2.22
C ALA A 318 27.51 -6.26 -2.29
N ALA A 319 28.41 -5.83 -1.40
CA ALA A 319 28.97 -4.48 -1.38
C ALA A 319 29.59 -4.11 -2.73
N GLN A 320 30.53 -4.92 -3.25
CA GLN A 320 31.16 -4.75 -4.56
C GLN A 320 30.18 -4.73 -5.75
N ARG A 321 28.99 -5.31 -5.60
CA ARG A 321 27.95 -5.29 -6.64
C ARG A 321 27.13 -4.00 -6.61
N LEU A 322 26.82 -3.48 -5.41
CA LEU A 322 26.17 -2.18 -5.23
C LEU A 322 27.15 -1.04 -5.59
N GLU A 323 28.36 -1.05 -5.05
CA GLU A 323 29.49 -0.15 -5.33
C GLU A 323 29.62 0.10 -6.85
N ARG A 324 29.74 -0.96 -7.65
CA ARG A 324 29.80 -0.86 -9.14
C ARG A 324 28.54 -0.31 -9.81
N GLN A 325 27.36 -0.39 -9.20
CA GLN A 325 26.16 0.28 -9.76
C GLN A 325 26.17 1.77 -9.42
N LEU A 326 26.66 2.14 -8.23
CA LEU A 326 26.77 3.54 -7.81
C LEU A 326 27.78 4.30 -8.68
N SER A 327 28.94 3.71 -8.98
CA SER A 327 29.92 4.32 -9.90
C SER A 327 29.39 4.52 -11.33
N ASN A 328 28.37 3.75 -11.74
CA ASN A 328 27.74 3.84 -13.06
C ASN A 328 26.34 4.49 -13.00
N LEU A 329 25.91 5.00 -11.84
CA LEU A 329 24.52 5.39 -11.58
C LEU A 329 23.98 6.45 -12.56
N PRO A 330 24.72 7.52 -12.93
CA PRO A 330 24.25 8.50 -13.90
C PRO A 330 24.01 7.88 -15.30
N THR A 331 24.92 6.99 -15.73
CA THR A 331 24.83 6.30 -17.03
C THR A 331 23.68 5.30 -17.05
N ASN A 332 23.56 4.47 -16.01
CA ASN A 332 22.46 3.51 -15.86
C ASN A 332 21.10 4.23 -15.83
N LEU A 333 20.99 5.35 -15.10
CA LEU A 333 19.78 6.18 -15.06
C LEU A 333 19.44 6.79 -16.43
N ALA A 334 20.42 7.35 -17.14
CA ALA A 334 20.19 7.92 -18.47
C ALA A 334 19.67 6.87 -19.46
N GLN A 335 20.28 5.68 -19.49
CA GLN A 335 19.87 4.57 -20.35
C GLN A 335 18.50 4.00 -19.96
N HIS A 336 18.24 3.82 -18.66
CA HIS A 336 16.91 3.39 -18.18
C HIS A 336 15.83 4.42 -18.52
N SER A 337 16.11 5.72 -18.35
CA SER A 337 15.21 6.81 -18.72
C SER A 337 14.86 6.79 -20.20
N GLN A 338 15.86 6.70 -21.08
CA GLN A 338 15.65 6.67 -22.53
C GLN A 338 14.80 5.47 -22.97
N ILE A 339 15.10 4.27 -22.47
CA ILE A 339 14.43 3.04 -22.90
C ILE A 339 13.02 2.95 -22.28
N PHE A 340 12.83 3.38 -21.02
CA PHE A 340 11.47 3.50 -20.45
C PHE A 340 10.63 4.58 -21.15
N SER A 341 11.21 5.72 -21.55
CA SER A 341 10.49 6.77 -22.26
C SER A 341 9.98 6.26 -23.62
N ALA A 342 10.82 5.56 -24.39
CA ALA A 342 10.41 4.89 -25.63
C ALA A 342 9.32 3.83 -25.39
N MET A 343 9.45 3.01 -24.33
CA MET A 343 8.48 1.97 -23.97
C MET A 343 7.12 2.55 -23.57
N ILE A 344 7.08 3.63 -22.79
CA ILE A 344 5.84 4.32 -22.42
C ILE A 344 5.21 4.99 -23.66
N GLN A 345 6.00 5.55 -24.57
CA GLN A 345 5.49 6.12 -25.82
C GLN A 345 4.86 5.06 -26.73
N ASP A 346 5.50 3.89 -26.92
CA ASP A 346 4.92 2.78 -27.69
C ASP A 346 3.65 2.22 -27.03
N LEU A 347 3.63 2.06 -25.70
CA LEU A 347 2.43 1.67 -24.95
C LEU A 347 1.30 2.71 -25.13
N ALA A 348 1.57 4.00 -24.95
CA ALA A 348 0.58 5.07 -25.06
C ALA A 348 0.06 5.30 -26.49
N ALA A 349 0.75 4.78 -27.51
CA ALA A 349 0.32 4.79 -28.91
C ALA A 349 -0.40 3.50 -29.35
N ASN A 350 -0.04 2.34 -28.81
CA ASN A 350 -0.42 1.02 -29.36
C ASN A 350 -1.21 0.11 -28.41
N LEU A 351 -1.44 0.46 -27.14
CA LEU A 351 -2.12 -0.40 -26.15
C LEU A 351 -3.67 -0.35 -26.27
N ASP A 352 -4.20 -0.90 -27.37
CA ASP A 352 -5.66 -1.09 -27.55
C ASP A 352 -6.07 -2.56 -27.29
N GLY A 353 -5.43 -3.51 -27.95
CA GLY A 353 -5.47 -4.94 -27.62
C GLY A 353 -4.31 -5.36 -26.72
N LEU A 354 -4.44 -6.52 -26.07
CA LEU A 354 -3.44 -7.08 -25.16
C LEU A 354 -3.48 -8.61 -25.14
N GLU A 355 -2.32 -9.26 -25.09
CA GLU A 355 -2.14 -10.64 -24.65
C GLU A 355 -1.00 -10.69 -23.62
N MET A 356 -1.16 -11.44 -22.52
CA MET A 356 -0.07 -11.74 -21.60
C MET A 356 -0.32 -13.02 -20.79
N THR A 357 0.69 -13.49 -20.07
CA THR A 357 0.54 -14.49 -19.01
C THR A 357 1.28 -14.04 -17.76
N VAL A 358 0.56 -13.87 -16.65
CA VAL A 358 1.14 -13.64 -15.32
C VAL A 358 1.37 -15.01 -14.68
N GLN A 359 2.56 -15.22 -14.11
CA GLN A 359 2.97 -16.47 -13.48
C GLN A 359 3.65 -16.17 -12.15
N GLY A 360 3.51 -17.05 -11.18
CA GLY A 360 4.17 -16.90 -9.88
C GLY A 360 3.83 -18.01 -8.92
N THR A 361 4.19 -17.80 -7.65
CA THR A 361 3.99 -18.77 -6.56
C THR A 361 3.21 -18.12 -5.43
N LEU A 362 2.29 -18.87 -4.82
CA LEU A 362 1.60 -18.49 -3.59
C LEU A 362 2.47 -18.81 -2.35
N PRO A 363 2.18 -18.23 -1.16
CA PRO A 363 2.94 -18.47 0.07
C PRO A 363 2.92 -19.91 0.61
N ASP A 364 2.16 -20.82 -0.02
CA ASP A 364 2.11 -22.25 0.25
C ASP A 364 2.77 -23.09 -0.88
N ASP A 365 3.76 -22.49 -1.55
CA ASP A 365 4.53 -23.01 -2.69
C ASP A 365 3.71 -23.45 -3.92
N LYS A 366 2.41 -23.14 -3.97
CA LYS A 366 1.57 -23.48 -5.14
C LYS A 366 1.83 -22.53 -6.30
N PRO A 367 2.24 -23.03 -7.48
CA PRO A 367 2.36 -22.20 -8.67
C PRO A 367 0.98 -21.82 -9.22
N PHE A 368 0.86 -20.61 -9.74
CA PHE A 368 -0.32 -20.15 -10.48
C PHE A 368 0.06 -19.63 -11.87
N ASP A 369 -0.88 -19.73 -12.81
CA ASP A 369 -0.81 -19.06 -14.10
C ASP A 369 -2.14 -18.34 -14.38
N LEU A 370 -2.05 -17.07 -14.75
CA LEU A 370 -3.17 -16.23 -15.17
C LEU A 370 -2.93 -15.76 -16.60
N TYR A 371 -3.68 -16.33 -17.55
CA TYR A 371 -3.76 -15.78 -18.90
C TYR A 371 -4.71 -14.57 -18.92
N VAL A 372 -4.31 -13.49 -19.61
CA VAL A 372 -5.16 -12.33 -19.92
C VAL A 372 -5.08 -12.04 -21.41
N GLY A 373 -6.24 -11.87 -22.05
CA GLY A 373 -6.34 -11.51 -23.47
C GLY A 373 -7.50 -10.54 -23.73
N ILE A 374 -7.24 -9.48 -24.49
CA ILE A 374 -8.19 -8.47 -24.94
C ILE A 374 -7.99 -8.31 -26.46
N GLY A 375 -9.00 -8.67 -27.25
CA GLY A 375 -8.87 -8.87 -28.71
C GLY A 375 -10.10 -8.49 -29.52
N SER A 376 -10.07 -8.80 -30.81
CA SER A 376 -11.10 -8.43 -31.78
C SER A 376 -12.50 -8.94 -31.40
N ASN A 377 -13.55 -8.37 -31.99
CA ASN A 377 -14.97 -8.65 -31.63
C ASN A 377 -15.31 -8.46 -30.15
N GLN A 378 -14.58 -7.58 -29.45
CA GLN A 378 -14.73 -7.30 -28.01
C GLN A 378 -14.40 -8.51 -27.11
N ASN A 379 -13.57 -9.44 -27.60
CA ASN A 379 -13.15 -10.60 -26.83
C ASN A 379 -12.31 -10.20 -25.61
N VAL A 380 -12.71 -10.66 -24.42
CA VAL A 380 -11.95 -10.60 -23.17
C VAL A 380 -11.87 -12.00 -22.57
N TYR A 381 -10.65 -12.45 -22.29
CA TYR A 381 -10.32 -13.74 -21.69
C TYR A 381 -9.50 -13.54 -20.42
N LEU A 382 -9.91 -14.21 -19.35
CA LEU A 382 -9.15 -14.30 -18.09
C LEU A 382 -9.20 -15.75 -17.62
N VAL A 383 -8.06 -16.44 -17.56
CA VAL A 383 -8.01 -17.84 -17.13
C VAL A 383 -6.96 -18.02 -16.05
N LEU A 384 -7.41 -18.17 -14.81
CA LEU A 384 -6.56 -18.49 -13.66
C LEU A 384 -6.52 -19.99 -13.43
N LYS A 385 -5.31 -20.55 -13.38
CA LYS A 385 -5.03 -21.87 -12.85
C LYS A 385 -4.18 -21.77 -11.60
N GLU A 386 -4.43 -22.67 -10.65
CA GLU A 386 -3.58 -22.92 -9.49
C GLU A 386 -3.19 -24.40 -9.51
N ASN A 387 -1.90 -24.70 -9.38
CA ASN A 387 -1.33 -26.03 -9.54
C ASN A 387 -1.85 -26.77 -10.80
N GLY A 388 -1.81 -26.06 -11.94
CA GLY A 388 -2.28 -26.55 -13.25
C GLY A 388 -3.80 -26.70 -13.43
N ARG A 389 -4.60 -26.54 -12.37
CA ARG A 389 -6.07 -26.68 -12.41
C ARG A 389 -6.73 -25.33 -12.52
N VAL A 390 -7.60 -25.14 -13.52
CA VAL A 390 -8.40 -23.92 -13.68
C VAL A 390 -9.28 -23.73 -12.43
N GLN A 391 -9.12 -22.59 -11.76
CA GLN A 391 -9.97 -22.14 -10.66
C GLN A 391 -11.05 -21.18 -11.17
N VAL A 392 -10.63 -20.26 -12.05
CA VAL A 392 -11.50 -19.28 -12.69
C VAL A 392 -11.22 -19.27 -14.19
N ALA A 393 -12.26 -19.30 -15.01
CA ALA A 393 -12.18 -18.88 -16.41
C ALA A 393 -13.34 -17.94 -16.73
N TYR A 394 -13.02 -16.83 -17.37
CA TYR A 394 -13.98 -15.86 -17.89
C TYR A 394 -13.68 -15.66 -19.36
N HIS A 395 -14.72 -15.75 -20.18
CA HIS A 395 -14.72 -15.30 -21.57
C HIS A 395 -15.94 -14.40 -21.77
N SER A 396 -15.76 -13.25 -22.39
CA SER A 396 -16.85 -12.45 -22.96
C SER A 396 -16.47 -12.00 -24.35
N ASP A 397 -17.45 -11.87 -25.22
CA ASP A 397 -17.34 -11.14 -26.49
C ASP A 397 -18.46 -10.09 -26.58
N LYS A 398 -18.86 -9.70 -27.79
CA LYS A 398 -19.97 -8.77 -28.05
C LYS A 398 -21.38 -9.38 -27.88
N ASP A 399 -21.51 -10.71 -28.00
CA ASP A 399 -22.79 -11.42 -28.06
C ASP A 399 -23.04 -12.27 -26.80
N MET A 400 -21.98 -12.80 -26.16
CA MET A 400 -22.09 -13.72 -25.02
C MET A 400 -21.04 -13.52 -23.92
N CYS A 401 -21.29 -14.15 -22.78
CA CYS A 401 -20.37 -14.28 -21.65
C CYS A 401 -20.44 -15.67 -21.02
N GLU A 402 -19.28 -16.27 -20.74
CA GLU A 402 -19.12 -17.58 -20.11
C GLU A 402 -18.19 -17.47 -18.89
N ILE A 403 -18.64 -17.99 -17.74
CA ILE A 403 -17.91 -17.90 -16.47
C ILE A 403 -17.86 -19.28 -15.81
N TYR A 404 -16.65 -19.75 -15.53
CA TYR A 404 -16.35 -20.91 -14.71
C TYR A 404 -15.70 -20.46 -13.39
N LEU A 405 -16.21 -20.95 -12.26
CA LEU A 405 -15.69 -20.70 -10.92
C LEU A 405 -15.78 -21.99 -10.09
N GLU A 406 -14.64 -22.61 -9.81
CA GLU A 406 -14.48 -23.73 -8.87
C GLU A 406 -15.58 -24.83 -9.01
N LYS A 407 -15.79 -25.28 -10.26
CA LYS A 407 -16.79 -26.25 -10.78
C LYS A 407 -18.17 -25.70 -11.18
N HIS A 408 -18.53 -24.49 -10.78
CA HIS A 408 -19.77 -23.85 -11.24
C HIS A 408 -19.53 -23.18 -12.59
N ALA A 409 -20.40 -23.42 -13.57
CA ALA A 409 -20.29 -22.86 -14.91
C ALA A 409 -21.60 -22.19 -15.33
N ARG A 410 -21.53 -20.95 -15.83
CA ARG A 410 -22.69 -20.20 -16.31
C ARG A 410 -22.43 -19.54 -17.65
N LYS A 411 -23.46 -19.50 -18.49
CA LYS A 411 -23.46 -18.81 -19.78
C LYS A 411 -24.57 -17.75 -19.78
N PHE A 412 -24.28 -16.62 -20.40
CA PHE A 412 -25.17 -15.48 -20.56
C PHE A 412 -25.22 -15.10 -22.04
N ASN A 413 -26.42 -14.83 -22.56
CA ASN A 413 -26.66 -14.45 -23.96
C ASN A 413 -26.56 -12.93 -24.16
N ASN A 414 -25.59 -12.32 -23.48
CA ASN A 414 -25.18 -10.93 -23.65
C ASN A 414 -23.69 -10.78 -23.28
N GLN A 415 -23.08 -9.68 -23.73
CA GLN A 415 -21.76 -9.27 -23.27
C GLN A 415 -21.71 -9.14 -21.74
N GLY A 416 -20.64 -9.66 -21.14
CA GLY A 416 -20.35 -9.52 -19.72
C GLY A 416 -19.68 -8.18 -19.40
N SER A 417 -19.99 -7.65 -18.22
CA SER A 417 -19.18 -6.60 -17.60
C SER A 417 -17.75 -7.13 -17.39
N VAL A 418 -16.75 -6.39 -17.86
CA VAL A 418 -15.33 -6.75 -17.79
C VAL A 418 -14.70 -6.15 -16.53
N PRO A 419 -13.54 -6.66 -16.04
CA PRO A 419 -12.77 -5.86 -15.11
C PRO A 419 -12.28 -4.62 -15.86
N ILE A 420 -12.39 -3.47 -15.22
CA ILE A 420 -11.89 -2.18 -15.68
C ILE A 420 -11.04 -1.63 -14.56
N PRO A 421 -9.86 -1.11 -14.88
CA PRO A 421 -8.50 -0.82 -13.29
C PRO A 421 -9.03 0.08 -12.16
N ILE A 422 -8.14 0.54 -11.29
CA ILE A 422 -7.99 1.93 -10.81
C ILE A 422 -6.50 2.10 -10.60
N PHE A 423 -5.86 3.04 -11.31
CA PHE A 423 -4.43 3.35 -11.12
C PHE A 423 -4.26 4.83 -10.84
N ASP A 424 -3.49 5.17 -9.82
CA ASP A 424 -3.09 6.54 -9.52
C ASP A 424 -1.69 6.58 -8.90
N VAL A 425 -0.97 7.68 -9.13
CA VAL A 425 0.43 7.89 -8.74
C VAL A 425 0.51 9.17 -7.92
N VAL A 426 0.42 9.04 -6.61
CA VAL A 426 0.44 10.17 -5.67
C VAL A 426 1.86 10.31 -5.10
N GLN A 427 2.53 11.42 -5.41
CA GLN A 427 3.77 11.78 -4.72
C GLN A 427 3.45 12.39 -3.36
N ASN A 428 4.00 11.83 -2.28
CA ASN A 428 3.98 12.47 -0.96
C ASN A 428 4.94 13.68 -1.00
N PRO A 429 4.48 14.91 -0.69
CA PRO A 429 5.25 16.13 -0.92
C PRO A 429 6.42 16.32 0.06
N GLU A 430 6.36 15.73 1.25
CA GLU A 430 7.35 15.91 2.32
C GLU A 430 8.58 15.00 2.10
N SER A 431 8.35 13.72 1.83
CA SER A 431 9.40 12.73 1.58
C SER A 431 9.82 12.62 0.11
N GLY A 432 8.95 13.07 -0.81
CA GLY A 432 9.06 12.84 -2.25
C GLY A 432 8.80 11.39 -2.68
N GLN A 433 8.36 10.51 -1.77
CA GLN A 433 8.08 9.09 -2.06
C GLN A 433 6.76 8.92 -2.83
N PHE A 434 6.67 7.85 -3.63
CA PHE A 434 5.50 7.55 -4.45
C PHE A 434 4.59 6.49 -3.82
N ALA A 435 3.34 6.89 -3.56
CA ALA A 435 2.23 5.98 -3.32
C ALA A 435 1.57 5.63 -4.66
N PHE A 436 1.54 4.34 -4.98
CA PHE A 436 0.85 3.81 -6.15
C PHE A 436 -0.43 3.17 -5.67
N GLN A 437 -1.58 3.67 -6.10
CA GLN A 437 -2.87 3.10 -5.76
C GLN A 437 -3.30 2.14 -6.87
N PHE A 438 -3.76 0.94 -6.49
CA PHE A 438 -4.34 -0.02 -7.42
C PHE A 438 -5.65 -0.60 -6.88
N ALA A 439 -6.67 -0.67 -7.74
CA ALA A 439 -7.90 -1.43 -7.51
C ALA A 439 -8.45 -1.95 -8.86
N ILE A 440 -9.64 -2.55 -8.85
CA ILE A 440 -10.41 -2.91 -10.06
C ILE A 440 -11.87 -2.52 -9.82
N SER A 441 -12.54 -2.06 -10.87
CA SER A 441 -13.98 -1.90 -10.97
C SER A 441 -14.57 -2.89 -11.98
N VAL A 442 -15.86 -3.18 -11.92
CA VAL A 442 -16.54 -4.04 -12.91
C VAL A 442 -17.50 -3.17 -13.71
N LYS A 443 -17.30 -3.10 -15.03
CA LYS A 443 -17.91 -2.08 -15.90
C LYS A 443 -18.19 -2.62 -17.33
N PRO A 444 -19.01 -1.93 -18.15
CA PRO A 444 -19.23 -2.30 -19.55
C PRO A 444 -17.94 -2.21 -20.37
N TYR A 445 -17.81 -3.07 -21.40
CA TYR A 445 -16.62 -3.14 -22.25
C TYR A 445 -16.18 -1.79 -22.84
N ALA A 446 -17.13 -0.93 -23.22
CA ALA A 446 -16.86 0.36 -23.84
C ALA A 446 -16.00 1.33 -22.99
N GLU A 447 -15.99 1.16 -21.66
CA GLU A 447 -15.14 1.95 -20.76
C GLU A 447 -13.67 1.49 -20.75
N LEU A 448 -13.33 0.33 -21.33
CA LEU A 448 -12.02 -0.31 -21.17
C LEU A 448 -10.88 0.49 -21.81
N ALA A 449 -11.03 0.91 -23.07
CA ALA A 449 -9.96 1.59 -23.82
C ALA A 449 -9.61 2.99 -23.27
N PRO A 450 -10.59 3.89 -22.96
CA PRO A 450 -10.28 5.20 -22.34
C PRO A 450 -9.49 5.07 -21.03
N ALA A 451 -9.72 3.99 -20.29
CA ALA A 451 -9.24 3.84 -18.93
C ALA A 451 -7.95 3.02 -18.83
N ILE A 452 -7.67 2.14 -19.81
CA ILE A 452 -6.31 1.69 -20.14
C ILE A 452 -5.44 2.92 -20.48
N GLN A 453 -5.91 3.80 -21.38
CA GLN A 453 -5.15 4.97 -21.80
C GLN A 453 -4.79 5.88 -20.61
N LYS A 454 -5.74 6.12 -19.69
CA LYS A 454 -5.49 6.93 -18.48
C LYS A 454 -4.40 6.36 -17.57
N CYS A 455 -4.13 5.04 -17.62
CA CYS A 455 -3.07 4.44 -16.81
C CYS A 455 -1.67 4.68 -17.40
N VAL A 456 -1.53 4.67 -18.73
CA VAL A 456 -0.26 5.00 -19.42
C VAL A 456 -0.02 6.51 -19.54
N SER A 457 -1.08 7.33 -19.56
CA SER A 457 -0.99 8.77 -19.87
C SER A 457 -0.69 9.69 -18.67
N THR A 458 -0.19 9.20 -17.54
CA THR A 458 0.10 10.04 -16.36
C THR A 458 1.37 10.88 -16.56
N ASP A 459 1.39 12.12 -16.08
CA ASP A 459 2.55 13.03 -16.23
C ASP A 459 3.86 12.45 -15.66
N PHE A 460 3.76 11.58 -14.65
CA PHE A 460 4.88 10.86 -14.06
C PHE A 460 5.49 9.80 -14.99
N LEU A 461 4.77 9.34 -16.02
CA LEU A 461 5.23 8.38 -17.02
C LEU A 461 5.52 9.03 -18.38
N THR A 462 4.71 10.01 -18.79
CA THR A 462 4.79 10.63 -20.12
C THR A 462 5.84 11.74 -20.24
N THR A 463 6.29 12.33 -19.13
CA THR A 463 7.29 13.41 -19.14
C THR A 463 8.65 12.95 -18.64
N ASN A 464 9.74 13.46 -19.24
CA ASN A 464 11.11 13.15 -18.80
C ASN A 464 11.37 13.59 -17.35
N GLU A 465 10.76 14.68 -16.90
CA GLU A 465 10.85 15.14 -15.51
C GLU A 465 10.10 14.20 -14.55
N GLY A 466 8.88 13.79 -14.91
CA GLY A 466 8.08 12.82 -14.16
C GLY A 466 8.78 11.47 -14.03
N LEU A 467 9.30 10.94 -15.15
CA LEU A 467 10.02 9.67 -15.18
C LEU A 467 11.32 9.73 -14.35
N SER A 468 12.04 10.86 -14.42
CA SER A 468 13.20 11.13 -13.55
C SER A 468 12.80 11.13 -12.06
N LYS A 469 11.72 11.81 -11.69
CA LYS A 469 11.19 11.79 -10.31
C LYS A 469 10.83 10.37 -9.86
N LEU A 470 10.20 9.55 -10.71
CA LEU A 470 9.91 8.14 -10.39
C LEU A 470 11.19 7.33 -10.12
N MET A 471 12.21 7.46 -10.97
CA MET A 471 13.47 6.72 -10.82
C MET A 471 14.26 7.17 -9.58
N VAL A 472 14.27 8.47 -9.26
CA VAL A 472 14.80 8.99 -7.98
C VAL A 472 13.98 8.47 -6.80
N GLY A 473 12.66 8.34 -6.96
CA GLY A 473 11.75 7.71 -5.98
C GLY A 473 12.05 6.23 -5.73
N MET A 474 12.54 5.50 -6.74
CA MET A 474 13.01 4.11 -6.60
C MET A 474 14.34 4.05 -5.83
N ILE A 475 15.29 4.96 -6.10
CA ILE A 475 16.54 5.08 -5.34
C ILE A 475 16.25 5.42 -3.87
N LYS A 476 15.33 6.36 -3.60
CA LYS A 476 14.80 6.67 -2.27
C LYS A 476 14.07 5.49 -1.57
N LYS A 477 13.81 4.40 -2.28
CA LYS A 477 13.32 3.12 -1.75
C LYS A 477 14.33 1.97 -1.92
N GLY A 478 15.62 2.29 -1.99
CA GLY A 478 16.70 1.32 -1.98
C GLY A 478 16.75 0.43 -3.21
N ALA A 479 16.17 0.85 -4.34
CA ALA A 479 16.21 0.14 -5.60
C ALA A 479 17.09 0.89 -6.62
N PHE A 480 18.16 0.25 -7.07
CA PHE A 480 19.17 0.85 -7.95
C PHE A 480 19.13 0.23 -9.35
N PRO A 481 19.31 1.02 -10.42
CA PRO A 481 19.40 0.50 -11.76
C PRO A 481 20.77 -0.17 -11.96
N ALA A 482 20.75 -1.43 -12.39
CA ALA A 482 21.93 -2.10 -12.93
C ALA A 482 22.19 -1.65 -14.37
N THR A 483 23.40 -1.86 -14.87
CA THR A 483 23.69 -1.62 -16.29
C THR A 483 22.80 -2.50 -17.18
N PRO A 484 22.12 -1.95 -18.21
CA PRO A 484 21.33 -2.70 -19.17
C PRO A 484 22.12 -3.85 -19.80
N SER A 485 21.44 -4.96 -20.06
CA SER A 485 22.06 -6.15 -20.66
C SER A 485 21.28 -6.63 -21.88
N GLN A 486 22.00 -7.02 -22.94
CA GLN A 486 21.38 -7.61 -24.12
C GLN A 486 20.95 -9.05 -23.85
N SER A 487 19.90 -9.49 -24.54
CA SER A 487 19.36 -10.85 -24.50
C SER A 487 18.85 -11.26 -25.88
N ALA A 488 18.54 -12.55 -26.06
CA ALA A 488 18.05 -13.08 -27.34
C ALA A 488 16.74 -12.44 -27.83
N THR A 489 15.98 -11.76 -26.96
CA THR A 489 14.70 -11.12 -27.30
C THR A 489 14.73 -9.59 -27.18
N GLY A 490 15.84 -8.97 -26.77
CA GLY A 490 15.92 -7.52 -26.56
C GLY A 490 16.77 -7.11 -25.36
N ILE A 491 16.56 -5.89 -24.87
CA ILE A 491 17.29 -5.26 -23.77
C ILE A 491 16.60 -5.55 -22.43
N ASN A 492 17.37 -6.01 -21.45
CA ASN A 492 16.95 -6.21 -20.07
C ASN A 492 17.36 -5.00 -19.20
N LEU A 493 16.37 -4.21 -18.78
CA LEU A 493 16.52 -3.17 -17.77
C LEU A 493 16.32 -3.79 -16.38
N LYS A 494 17.39 -3.90 -15.58
CA LYS A 494 17.34 -4.58 -14.29
C LYS A 494 17.46 -3.59 -13.13
N TRP A 495 16.47 -3.58 -12.24
CA TRP A 495 16.51 -2.87 -10.97
C TRP A 495 16.78 -3.86 -9.83
N MET A 496 17.60 -3.45 -8.87
CA MET A 496 18.08 -4.32 -7.79
C MET A 496 17.91 -3.64 -6.43
N SER A 497 17.37 -4.38 -5.45
CA SER A 497 17.27 -3.96 -4.06
C SER A 497 18.03 -4.96 -3.18
N PRO A 498 18.90 -4.51 -2.26
CA PRO A 498 19.51 -5.39 -1.27
C PRO A 498 18.47 -6.14 -0.44
N SER A 499 18.78 -7.39 -0.08
CA SER A 499 18.08 -8.06 1.02
C SER A 499 18.66 -7.60 2.37
N LEU A 500 17.80 -7.53 3.39
CA LEU A 500 18.20 -7.23 4.76
C LEU A 500 18.92 -8.41 5.42
N THR A 501 18.37 -9.61 5.25
CA THR A 501 18.72 -10.82 6.01
C THR A 501 19.80 -11.66 5.35
N ASN A 502 20.05 -11.46 4.05
CA ASN A 502 21.00 -12.26 3.29
C ASN A 502 21.77 -11.40 2.25
N PRO A 503 23.00 -11.78 1.87
CA PRO A 503 23.89 -10.99 1.00
C PRO A 503 23.53 -11.12 -0.50
N GLN A 504 22.24 -11.12 -0.82
CA GLN A 504 21.73 -11.14 -2.19
C GLN A 504 20.95 -9.86 -2.51
N PHE A 505 20.47 -9.78 -3.75
CA PHE A 505 19.62 -8.70 -4.22
C PHE A 505 18.34 -9.28 -4.78
N ASP A 506 17.21 -8.84 -4.23
CA ASP A 506 15.96 -8.85 -4.96
C ASP A 506 16.11 -8.06 -6.26
N SER A 507 15.38 -8.45 -7.29
CA SER A 507 15.40 -7.68 -8.53
C SER A 507 14.09 -7.72 -9.30
N ARG A 508 13.91 -6.71 -10.15
CA ARG A 508 12.87 -6.67 -11.18
C ARG A 508 13.53 -6.35 -12.51
N THR A 509 13.19 -7.11 -13.54
CA THR A 509 13.77 -6.97 -14.87
C THR A 509 12.66 -6.70 -15.87
N PHE A 510 12.80 -5.63 -16.65
CA PHE A 510 11.89 -5.30 -17.74
C PHE A 510 12.61 -5.66 -19.04
N THR A 511 12.04 -6.57 -19.83
CA THR A 511 12.58 -6.97 -21.14
C THR A 511 11.85 -6.18 -22.21
N VAL A 512 12.61 -5.35 -22.92
CA VAL A 512 12.13 -4.43 -23.95
C VAL A 512 12.78 -4.79 -25.28
N ASP A 513 12.03 -4.83 -26.38
CA ASP A 513 12.58 -5.16 -27.69
C ASP A 513 13.42 -4.02 -28.31
N THR A 514 13.96 -4.23 -29.51
CA THR A 514 14.83 -3.25 -30.20
C THR A 514 14.10 -2.03 -30.77
N VAL A 515 12.76 -2.02 -30.78
CA VAL A 515 11.91 -0.87 -31.16
C VAL A 515 11.15 -0.27 -29.97
N GLY A 516 11.42 -0.74 -28.74
CA GLY A 516 10.90 -0.18 -27.49
C GLY A 516 9.72 -0.96 -26.88
N LYS A 517 9.28 -2.08 -27.46
CA LYS A 517 8.08 -2.78 -26.97
C LYS A 517 8.34 -3.57 -25.69
N LEU A 518 7.43 -3.50 -24.73
CA LEU A 518 7.51 -4.30 -23.51
C LEU A 518 7.14 -5.77 -23.79
N LEU A 519 8.08 -6.70 -23.60
CA LEU A 519 7.88 -8.14 -23.85
C LEU A 519 7.64 -8.95 -22.56
N ALA A 520 8.29 -8.58 -21.46
CA ALA A 520 8.22 -9.29 -20.18
C ALA A 520 8.60 -8.41 -18.99
N VAL A 521 8.12 -8.79 -17.81
CA VAL A 521 8.49 -8.19 -16.52
C VAL A 521 8.75 -9.31 -15.52
N SER A 522 10.02 -9.61 -15.24
CA SER A 522 10.39 -10.70 -14.33
C SER A 522 10.66 -10.22 -12.90
N GLY A 523 10.29 -11.04 -11.93
CA GLY A 523 10.48 -10.80 -10.50
C GLY A 523 10.45 -12.07 -9.66
N SER A 524 10.82 -11.94 -8.39
CA SER A 524 11.06 -13.04 -7.43
C SER A 524 9.83 -13.95 -7.25
N ASN A 525 8.68 -13.38 -6.88
CA ASN A 525 7.45 -14.14 -6.58
C ASN A 525 6.47 -14.17 -7.76
N VAL A 526 6.56 -13.17 -8.65
CA VAL A 526 5.65 -12.96 -9.80
C VAL A 526 6.42 -12.42 -10.99
N SER A 527 6.13 -12.98 -12.17
CA SER A 527 6.63 -12.55 -13.48
C SER A 527 5.48 -12.44 -14.49
N ILE A 528 5.57 -11.49 -15.42
CA ILE A 528 4.67 -11.34 -16.57
C ILE A 528 5.46 -11.72 -17.82
N THR A 529 4.92 -12.62 -18.64
CA THR A 529 5.55 -13.10 -19.88
C THR A 529 4.58 -13.01 -21.05
N ARG A 530 5.11 -13.18 -22.28
CA ARG A 530 4.33 -13.15 -23.53
C ARG A 530 3.52 -11.86 -23.73
N ILE A 531 4.02 -10.71 -23.24
CA ILE A 531 3.32 -9.43 -23.42
C ILE A 531 3.31 -9.09 -24.91
N LYS A 532 2.11 -8.90 -25.47
CA LYS A 532 1.87 -8.40 -26.82
C LYS A 532 0.75 -7.36 -26.75
N TYR A 533 0.88 -6.26 -27.49
CA TYR A 533 -0.18 -5.27 -27.63
C TYR A 533 -0.07 -4.57 -28.99
N GLY A 534 -1.18 -4.01 -29.43
CA GLY A 534 -1.34 -3.38 -30.75
C GLY A 534 -2.81 -3.06 -31.03
N PRO A 535 -3.15 -2.68 -32.27
CA PRO A 535 -4.54 -2.52 -32.70
C PRO A 535 -5.37 -3.78 -32.43
N ARG A 536 -6.48 -3.65 -31.70
CA ARG A 536 -7.22 -4.81 -31.16
C ARG A 536 -7.89 -5.66 -32.24
N ASP A 537 -8.26 -5.04 -33.36
CA ASP A 537 -8.78 -5.70 -34.57
C ASP A 537 -7.77 -6.70 -35.18
N GLN A 538 -6.48 -6.43 -35.07
CA GLN A 538 -5.39 -7.22 -35.62
C GLN A 538 -4.85 -8.31 -34.66
N MET A 539 -5.30 -8.33 -33.41
CA MET A 539 -4.78 -9.26 -32.39
C MET A 539 -5.45 -10.65 -32.42
N VAL A 540 -4.68 -11.65 -32.86
CA VAL A 540 -5.01 -13.07 -32.74
C VAL A 540 -4.59 -13.59 -31.37
N LEU A 541 -5.55 -13.72 -30.45
CA LEU A 541 -5.32 -14.21 -29.08
C LEU A 541 -5.04 -15.72 -29.07
N SER A 542 -4.01 -16.14 -28.32
CA SER A 542 -3.70 -17.56 -28.08
C SER A 542 -4.32 -18.09 -26.78
N ALA A 543 -5.62 -17.86 -26.60
CA ALA A 543 -6.33 -18.11 -25.33
C ALA A 543 -6.43 -19.61 -24.98
N PRO A 544 -6.29 -20.00 -23.69
CA PRO A 544 -6.61 -21.34 -23.22
C PRO A 544 -8.09 -21.67 -23.47
N SER A 545 -8.39 -22.91 -23.88
CA SER A 545 -9.77 -23.37 -24.05
C SER A 545 -10.55 -23.29 -22.73
N MET A 546 -11.82 -22.87 -22.82
CA MET A 546 -12.71 -22.84 -21.65
C MET A 546 -12.89 -24.24 -21.04
N PRO A 547 -13.06 -24.36 -19.71
CA PRO A 547 -13.21 -25.65 -19.05
C PRO A 547 -14.42 -26.45 -19.57
N ARG A 548 -14.25 -27.76 -19.79
CA ARG A 548 -15.38 -28.65 -20.10
C ARG A 548 -16.24 -28.86 -18.85
N ALA A 549 -17.32 -28.11 -18.74
CA ALA A 549 -18.28 -28.14 -17.65
C ALA A 549 -19.72 -28.06 -18.19
N SER A 550 -20.71 -28.40 -17.36
CA SER A 550 -22.12 -28.19 -17.68
C SER A 550 -22.49 -26.72 -17.42
N TYR A 551 -22.40 -25.88 -18.45
CA TYR A 551 -22.79 -24.48 -18.37
C TYR A 551 -24.31 -24.35 -18.19
N VAL A 552 -24.73 -23.60 -17.18
CA VAL A 552 -26.13 -23.24 -16.94
C VAL A 552 -26.42 -21.90 -17.61
N GLU A 553 -27.40 -21.86 -18.51
CA GLU A 553 -27.90 -20.62 -19.11
C GLU A 553 -28.55 -19.72 -18.04
N ALA A 554 -28.17 -18.44 -18.02
CA ALA A 554 -28.66 -17.44 -17.08
C ALA A 554 -29.08 -16.16 -17.82
N THR A 555 -30.29 -15.68 -17.52
CA THR A 555 -30.94 -14.56 -18.24
C THR A 555 -30.76 -13.20 -17.58
N GLU A 556 -30.35 -13.14 -16.31
CA GLU A 556 -30.11 -11.90 -15.57
C GLU A 556 -28.68 -11.81 -15.04
N ALA A 557 -28.25 -10.58 -14.74
CA ALA A 557 -26.90 -10.27 -14.31
C ALA A 557 -26.62 -10.76 -12.89
N ASP A 558 -26.12 -11.99 -12.75
CA ASP A 558 -25.48 -12.45 -11.52
C ASP A 558 -24.10 -11.80 -11.37
N ASP A 559 -24.12 -10.50 -11.11
CA ASP A 559 -22.93 -9.69 -10.87
C ASP A 559 -22.23 -10.10 -9.57
N ALA A 560 -22.90 -10.78 -8.64
CA ALA A 560 -22.27 -11.41 -7.47
C ALA A 560 -21.34 -12.57 -7.89
N PHE A 561 -21.76 -13.44 -8.81
CA PHE A 561 -20.93 -14.51 -9.37
C PHE A 561 -19.76 -13.94 -10.18
N ARG A 562 -19.99 -12.90 -11.00
CA ARG A 562 -18.95 -12.16 -11.74
C ARG A 562 -17.91 -11.53 -10.79
N VAL A 563 -18.36 -10.76 -9.79
CA VAL A 563 -17.50 -10.14 -8.78
C VAL A 563 -16.74 -11.19 -7.96
N THR A 564 -17.34 -12.35 -7.66
CA THR A 564 -16.65 -13.44 -6.96
C THR A 564 -15.51 -14.02 -7.80
N ALA A 565 -15.74 -14.24 -9.11
CA ALA A 565 -14.70 -14.68 -10.03
C ALA A 565 -13.52 -13.69 -10.12
N TYR A 566 -13.80 -12.39 -10.24
CA TYR A 566 -12.76 -11.34 -10.23
C TYR A 566 -12.04 -11.23 -8.88
N ASN A 567 -12.77 -11.30 -7.77
CA ASN A 567 -12.19 -11.27 -6.42
C ASN A 567 -11.27 -12.47 -6.16
N ARG A 568 -11.56 -13.65 -6.75
CA ARG A 568 -10.68 -14.81 -6.67
C ARG A 568 -9.36 -14.60 -7.42
N ILE A 569 -9.40 -14.00 -8.62
CA ILE A 569 -8.21 -13.60 -9.38
C ILE A 569 -7.40 -12.55 -8.60
N LEU A 570 -8.05 -11.48 -8.14
CA LEU A 570 -7.44 -10.43 -7.32
C LEU A 570 -6.78 -10.98 -6.06
N LYS A 571 -7.48 -11.84 -5.29
CA LYS A 571 -6.95 -12.44 -4.06
C LYS A 571 -5.68 -13.23 -4.34
N THR A 572 -5.65 -13.99 -5.43
CA THR A 572 -4.49 -14.82 -5.83
C THR A 572 -3.28 -13.92 -6.17
N LEU A 573 -3.48 -12.90 -7.01
CA LEU A 573 -2.44 -11.93 -7.37
C LEU A 573 -1.93 -11.13 -6.15
N MET A 574 -2.83 -10.61 -5.33
CA MET A 574 -2.50 -9.84 -4.13
C MET A 574 -1.83 -10.70 -3.03
N THR A 575 -2.01 -12.01 -3.06
CA THR A 575 -1.37 -12.94 -2.13
C THR A 575 0.03 -13.34 -2.60
N ALA A 576 0.26 -13.47 -3.91
CA ALA A 576 1.60 -13.71 -4.49
C ALA A 576 2.46 -12.44 -4.63
N MET A 577 1.87 -11.25 -4.56
CA MET A 577 2.59 -9.96 -4.56
C MET A 577 3.06 -9.50 -3.18
N LYS A 578 2.69 -10.20 -2.11
CA LYS A 578 3.26 -10.01 -0.76
C LYS A 578 4.68 -10.57 -0.70
#